data_AF-A0A3B9GJT1-F1
#
_entry.id   AF-A0A3B9GJT1-F1
#
_cell.length_a   1.000
_cell.length_b   1.000
_cell.length_c   1.000
_cell.angle_alpha   90.00
_cell.angle_beta   90.00
_cell.angle_gamma   90.00
#
_symmetry.space_group_name_H-M   'P 1'
#
loop_
_entity.id
_entity.type
_entity.pdbx_description
1 polymer ?
#
loop_
_entity_poly.entity_id
_entity_poly.type
_entity_poly.pdbx_seq_one_letter_code
_entity_poly.pdbx_strand_id
1 'polypeptide(L)'
;MKKVYSRIESITGNVIAVKALDVAYGELAEVQTRFGMSLAEVIRLDEGLVSLQVFAGGRGISTGDEVRFLGNPMRVSFSDALKGRI
;
A
#
# COMPACT_ATOMS: atom_id res chain seq x y z
N MET A 1 -1.21 -16.01 -2.46
CA MET A 1 0.07 -15.77 -3.17
C MET A 1 0.27 -14.26 -3.22
N LYS A 2 1.39 -13.72 -2.71
CA LYS A 2 1.63 -12.25 -2.72
C LYS A 2 2.03 -11.82 -4.13
N LYS A 3 1.40 -10.78 -4.69
CA LYS A 3 1.74 -10.24 -6.01
C LYS A 3 2.67 -9.03 -5.82
N VAL A 4 3.81 -9.05 -6.51
CA VAL A 4 4.80 -7.94 -6.52
C VAL A 4 4.70 -7.21 -7.86
N TYR A 5 4.61 -5.90 -7.80
CA TYR A 5 4.50 -4.99 -8.95
C TYR A 5 5.60 -3.94 -8.84
N SER A 6 6.48 -3.83 -9.84
CA SER A 6 7.65 -2.93 -9.78
C SER A 6 7.47 -1.63 -10.56
N ARG A 7 6.24 -1.30 -10.96
CA ARG A 7 5.96 -0.13 -11.81
C ARG A 7 4.77 0.65 -11.29
N ILE A 8 5.06 1.83 -10.76
CA ILE A 8 4.10 2.85 -10.39
C ILE A 8 3.86 3.74 -11.61
N GLU A 9 2.60 3.86 -12.03
CA GLU A 9 2.18 4.63 -13.20
C GLU A 9 2.16 6.13 -12.92
N SER A 10 1.75 6.53 -11.71
CA SER A 10 1.73 7.94 -11.30
C SER A 10 1.82 8.10 -9.78
N ILE A 11 2.30 9.27 -9.36
CA ILE A 11 2.42 9.68 -7.97
C ILE A 11 1.78 11.07 -7.85
N THR A 12 0.79 11.22 -6.97
CA THR A 12 0.11 12.50 -6.71
C THR A 12 -0.03 12.67 -5.20
N GLY A 13 0.73 13.61 -4.63
CA GLY A 13 0.80 13.76 -3.17
C GLY A 13 1.35 12.49 -2.52
N ASN A 14 0.55 11.84 -1.68
CA ASN A 14 0.86 10.53 -1.08
C ASN A 14 0.07 9.37 -1.70
N VAL A 15 -0.60 9.60 -2.84
CA VAL A 15 -1.33 8.56 -3.57
C VAL A 15 -0.48 8.11 -4.75
N ILE A 16 -0.37 6.79 -4.92
CA ILE A 16 0.30 6.16 -6.06
C ILE A 16 -0.72 5.35 -6.88
N ALA A 17 -0.53 5.26 -8.19
CA ALA A 17 -1.33 4.41 -9.06
C ALA A 17 -0.48 3.28 -9.63
N VAL A 18 -0.99 2.05 -9.60
CA VAL A 18 -0.33 0.86 -10.16
C VAL A 18 -1.31 0.06 -11.00
N LYS A 19 -0.80 -0.69 -11.97
CA LYS A 19 -1.61 -1.70 -12.67
C LYS A 19 -1.58 -3.00 -11.91
N ALA A 20 -2.73 -3.46 -11.43
CA ALA A 20 -2.86 -4.70 -10.70
C ALA A 20 -4.25 -5.33 -10.92
N LEU A 21 -4.29 -6.67 -10.84
CA LEU A 21 -5.52 -7.47 -10.95
C LEU A 21 -5.68 -8.31 -9.69
N ASP A 22 -6.92 -8.70 -9.38
CA ASP A 22 -7.30 -9.44 -8.17
C ASP A 22 -6.84 -8.75 -6.88
N VAL A 23 -7.06 -7.44 -6.79
CA VAL A 23 -6.80 -6.62 -5.61
C VAL A 23 -8.13 -6.12 -5.06
N ALA A 24 -8.29 -6.17 -3.73
CA ALA A 24 -9.50 -5.72 -3.06
C ALA A 24 -9.39 -4.27 -2.58
N TYR A 25 -10.53 -3.58 -2.49
CA TYR A 25 -10.63 -2.30 -1.82
C TYR A 25 -10.28 -2.45 -0.32
N GLY A 26 -9.49 -1.51 0.23
CA GLY A 26 -8.99 -1.57 1.61
C GLY A 26 -7.86 -2.58 1.82
N GLU A 27 -7.41 -3.28 0.78
CA GLU A 27 -6.27 -4.19 0.88
C GLU A 27 -4.98 -3.42 1.19
N LEU A 28 -4.18 -3.96 2.10
CA LEU A 28 -2.85 -3.40 2.38
C LEU A 28 -1.84 -3.84 1.32
N ALA A 29 -0.92 -2.93 1.05
CA ALA A 29 0.29 -3.18 0.29
C ALA A 29 1.51 -2.60 1.01
N GLU A 30 2.68 -3.14 0.70
CA GLU A 30 3.97 -2.60 1.09
C GLU A 30 4.61 -1.91 -0.12
N VAL A 31 5.13 -0.70 0.07
CA VAL A 31 5.88 0.06 -0.92
C VAL A 31 7.35 0.07 -0.50
N GLN A 32 8.20 -0.59 -1.28
CA GLN A 32 9.64 -0.65 -1.05
C GLN A 32 10.31 0.50 -1.80
N THR A 33 10.79 1.49 -1.05
CA THR A 33 11.55 2.61 -1.59
C THR A 33 13.03 2.46 -1.24
N ARG A 34 13.87 3.30 -1.83
CA ARG A 34 15.29 3.43 -1.41
C ARG A 34 15.49 3.86 0.05
N PHE A 35 14.47 4.44 0.68
CA PHE A 35 14.52 4.93 2.06
C PHE A 35 13.94 3.94 3.07
N GLY A 36 13.39 2.82 2.59
CA GLY A 36 12.74 1.81 3.42
C GLY A 36 11.35 1.45 2.94
N MET A 37 10.70 0.60 3.71
CA MET A 37 9.34 0.12 3.47
C MET A 37 8.31 1.08 4.10
N SER A 38 7.25 1.41 3.35
CA SER A 38 6.02 2.01 3.88
C SER A 38 4.83 1.11 3.60
N LEU A 39 3.84 1.11 4.49
CA LEU A 39 2.53 0.57 4.17
C LEU A 39 1.73 1.55 3.30
N ALA A 40 0.85 0.98 2.49
CA ALA A 40 -0.15 1.69 1.71
C ALA A 40 -1.47 0.90 1.71
N GLU A 41 -2.58 1.59 1.50
CA GLU A 41 -3.91 0.98 1.45
C GLU A 41 -4.60 1.30 0.12
N VAL A 42 -5.28 0.31 -0.46
CA VAL A 42 -6.06 0.49 -1.68
C VAL A 42 -7.29 1.34 -1.42
N ILE A 43 -7.33 2.53 -2.02
CA ILE A 43 -8.42 3.51 -1.86
C ILE A 43 -9.30 3.66 -3.11
N ARG A 44 -8.90 3.07 -4.25
CA ARG A 44 -9.67 3.09 -5.50
C ARG A 44 -9.29 1.92 -6.39
N LEU A 45 -10.30 1.34 -7.05
CA LEU A 45 -10.16 0.33 -8.10
C LEU A 45 -10.84 0.86 -9.37
N ASP A 46 -10.14 0.83 -10.51
CA ASP A 46 -10.60 1.38 -11.77
C ASP A 46 -10.08 0.52 -12.94
N GLU A 47 -10.84 -0.50 -13.33
CA GLU A 47 -10.54 -1.40 -14.46
C GLU A 47 -9.07 -1.88 -14.57
N GLY A 48 -8.47 -2.25 -13.42
CA GLY A 48 -7.08 -2.74 -13.35
C GLY A 48 -6.04 -1.66 -13.02
N LEU A 49 -6.43 -0.39 -12.96
CA LEU A 49 -5.70 0.68 -12.30
C LEU A 49 -6.12 0.75 -10.83
N VAL A 50 -5.15 0.66 -9.93
CA VAL A 50 -5.36 0.64 -8.49
C VAL A 50 -4.68 1.86 -7.89
N SER A 51 -5.41 2.67 -7.12
CA SER A 51 -4.83 3.77 -6.37
C SER A 51 -4.60 3.35 -4.92
N LEU A 52 -3.38 3.58 -4.43
CA LEU A 52 -2.99 3.30 -3.06
C LEU A 52 -2.57 4.58 -2.35
N GLN A 53 -3.07 4.77 -1.14
CA GLN A 53 -2.60 5.84 -0.26
C GLN A 53 -1.44 5.33 0.60
N VAL A 54 -0.29 5.99 0.50
CA VAL A 54 0.92 5.64 1.25
C VAL A 54 0.94 6.36 2.60
N PHE A 55 1.09 5.62 3.70
CA PHE A 55 0.99 6.17 5.05
C PHE A 55 2.19 7.03 5.44
N ALA A 56 3.40 6.68 5.01
CA ALA A 56 4.60 7.51 5.24
C ALA A 56 4.63 8.78 4.36
N GLY A 57 3.65 8.97 3.47
CA GLY A 57 3.64 10.04 2.47
C GLY A 57 4.30 9.61 1.16
N GLY A 58 4.20 10.47 0.14
CA GLY A 58 4.76 10.18 -1.20
C GLY A 58 6.20 10.66 -1.42
N ARG A 59 6.82 11.32 -0.43
CA ARG A 59 8.17 11.87 -0.59
C ARG A 59 9.18 10.73 -0.70
N GLY A 60 9.94 10.73 -1.80
CA GLY A 60 10.99 9.75 -2.02
C GLY A 60 10.55 8.46 -2.71
N ILE A 61 9.26 8.35 -3.07
CA ILE A 61 8.76 7.29 -3.94
C ILE A 61 9.15 7.58 -5.39
N SER A 62 9.63 6.56 -6.08
CA SER A 62 9.96 6.56 -7.50
C SER A 62 8.99 5.67 -8.29
N THR A 63 8.83 5.94 -9.58
CA THR A 63 7.99 5.10 -10.46
C THR A 63 8.53 3.67 -10.65
N GLY A 64 9.80 3.44 -10.31
CA GLY A 64 10.43 2.11 -10.30
C GLY A 64 10.42 1.40 -8.95
N ASP A 65 9.79 1.98 -7.92
CA ASP A 65 9.67 1.32 -6.62
C ASP A 65 8.70 0.13 -6.68
N GLU A 66 8.93 -0.85 -5.79
CA GLU A 66 8.13 -2.08 -5.76
C GLU A 66 6.95 -1.95 -4.81
N VAL A 67 5.79 -2.45 -5.25
CA VAL A 67 4.54 -2.53 -4.51
C VAL A 67 4.16 -4.00 -4.35
N ARG A 68 3.97 -4.44 -3.12
CA ARG A 68 3.59 -5.82 -2.78
C ARG A 68 2.27 -5.86 -2.04
N PHE A 69 1.25 -6.46 -2.67
CA PHE A 69 -0.08 -6.62 -2.08
C PHE A 69 -0.10 -7.75 -1.04
N LEU A 70 -0.75 -7.52 0.10
CA LEU A 70 -0.76 -8.42 1.25
C LEU A 70 -1.95 -9.38 1.28
N GLY A 71 -2.97 -9.19 0.43
CA GLY A 71 -4.14 -10.06 0.35
C GLY A 71 -5.10 -9.93 1.53
N ASN A 72 -4.94 -8.91 2.37
CA ASN A 72 -5.84 -8.65 3.49
C ASN A 72 -5.87 -7.14 3.84
N PRO A 73 -6.98 -6.66 4.39
CA PRO A 73 -7.07 -5.29 4.87
C PRO A 73 -6.26 -5.07 6.14
N MET A 74 -6.17 -3.82 6.60
CA MET A 74 -5.56 -3.53 7.89
C MET A 74 -6.28 -4.30 9.01
N ARG A 75 -5.50 -5.01 9.81
CA ARG A 75 -5.97 -5.73 10.99
C ARG A 75 -5.16 -5.29 12.19
N VAL A 76 -5.86 -4.92 13.24
CA VAL A 76 -5.25 -4.53 14.51
C VAL A 76 -5.39 -5.71 15.47
N SER A 77 -4.26 -6.16 16.00
CA SER A 77 -4.28 -7.17 17.07
C SER A 77 -4.74 -6.51 18.36
N PHE A 78 -5.65 -7.17 19.09
CA PHE A 78 -6.14 -6.68 20.37
C PHE A 78 -5.95 -7.72 21.47
N SER A 79 -5.71 -7.25 22.70
CA SER A 79 -5.62 -8.08 23.89
C SER A 79 -5.84 -7.22 25.15
N ASP A 80 -6.07 -7.87 26.30
CA ASP A 80 -6.13 -7.18 27.60
C ASP A 80 -4.85 -6.39 27.92
N ALA A 81 -3.71 -6.78 27.35
CA ALA A 81 -2.44 -6.07 27.53
C ALA A 81 -2.43 -4.66 26.90
N LEU A 82 -3.43 -4.32 26.07
CA LEU A 82 -3.60 -2.96 25.54
C LEU A 82 -4.22 -1.99 26.55
N LYS A 83 -4.80 -2.47 27.66
CA LYS A 83 -5.39 -1.60 28.70
C LYS A 83 -4.31 -0.65 29.27
N GLY A 84 -4.52 0.65 29.12
CA GLY A 84 -3.60 1.68 29.62
C GLY A 84 -2.38 1.99 28.73
N ARG A 85 -2.34 1.48 27.49
CA ARG A 85 -1.33 1.83 26.47
C ARG A 85 -1.84 2.95 25.54
N ILE A 86 -0.94 3.78 25.01
CA ILE A 86 -1.16 4.80 23.97
C ILE A 86 -0.26 4.46 22.79
#